data_AF-A0A142Y7N2-F1
#
_entry.id   AF-A0A142Y7N2-F1
#
_cell.length_a   1.000
_cell.length_b   1.000
_cell.length_c   1.000
_cell.angle_alpha   90.00
_cell.angle_beta   90.00
_cell.angle_gamma   90.00
#
_symmetry.space_group_name_H-M   'P 1'
#
loop_
_entity.id
_entity.type
_entity.pdbx_description
1 polymer ?
#
loop_
_entity_poly.entity_id
_entity_poly.type
_entity_poly.pdbx_seq_one_letter_code
_entity_poly.pdbx_strand_id
1 'polypeptide(L)' 'MTRIPNVGDRIRLIAMPDDPDPIPRGSVGTVRKVHPHHGWTQVEVDWDSGRSLMLTIPGDIIKIITPENFQS' A
#
# COMPACT_ATOMS: atom_id res chain seq x y z
N MET A 1 -3.22 -2.03 14.86
CA MET A 1 -1.93 -1.55 14.33
C MET A 1 -1.70 -2.19 12.98
N THR A 2 -1.56 -1.40 11.92
CA THR A 2 -1.18 -1.95 10.60
C THR A 2 0.33 -2.16 10.61
N ARG A 3 0.79 -3.40 10.42
CA ARG A 3 2.22 -3.73 10.25
C ARG A 3 2.74 -3.19 8.91
N ILE A 4 4.05 -3.03 8.78
CA ILE A 4 4.70 -2.85 7.47
C ILE A 4 4.36 -4.09 6.61
N PRO A 5 3.87 -3.92 5.37
CA PRO A 5 3.51 -5.05 4.54
C PRO A 5 4.75 -5.77 4.01
N ASN A 6 4.60 -7.07 3.72
CA ASN A 6 5.66 -7.89 3.12
C ASN A 6 5.45 -8.04 1.61
N VAL A 7 6.51 -8.41 0.89
CA VAL A 7 6.39 -8.82 -0.53
C VAL A 7 5.38 -9.96 -0.65
N GLY A 8 4.45 -9.82 -1.59
CA GLY A 8 3.33 -10.73 -1.82
C GLY A 8 2.04 -10.37 -1.07
N ASP A 9 2.07 -9.49 -0.06
CA ASP A 9 0.85 -9.05 0.62
C ASP A 9 -0.07 -8.32 -0.36
N ARG A 10 -1.36 -8.66 -0.33
CA ARG A 10 -2.41 -7.87 -0.98
C ARG A 10 -2.77 -6.71 -0.07
N ILE A 11 -2.83 -5.51 -0.63
CA ILE A 11 -3.11 -4.30 0.14
C ILE A 11 -4.20 -3.48 -0.54
N ARG A 12 -5.02 -2.81 0.28
CA ARG A 12 -5.95 -1.77 -0.15
C ARG A 12 -5.42 -0.42 0.31
N LEU A 13 -5.41 0.55 -0.60
CA LEU A 13 -5.10 1.92 -0.26
C LEU A 13 -6.25 2.56 0.53
N ILE A 14 -5.93 3.18 1.65
CA ILE A 14 -6.87 3.95 2.46
C ILE A 14 -6.71 5.45 2.21
N ALA A 15 -5.46 5.96 2.19
CA ALA A 15 -5.18 7.38 1.91
C ALA A 15 -3.71 7.60 1.52
N MET A 16 -3.48 8.65 0.72
CA MET A 16 -2.18 9.27 0.43
C MET A 16 -2.33 10.79 0.66
N PRO A 17 -2.25 11.26 1.92
CA PRO A 17 -2.67 12.62 2.26
C PRO A 17 -1.78 13.71 1.66
N ASP A 18 -0.51 13.39 1.40
CA ASP A 18 0.50 14.37 0.99
C ASP A 18 0.83 14.32 -0.52
N ASP A 19 0.17 13.43 -1.29
CA ASP A 19 0.41 13.28 -2.73
C ASP A 19 -0.58 14.13 -3.57
N PRO A 20 -0.10 14.97 -4.50
CA PRO A 20 -0.96 15.82 -5.35
C PRO A 20 -1.74 15.04 -6.44
N ASP A 21 -1.32 13.83 -6.81
CA ASP A 21 -2.03 12.91 -7.71
C ASP A 21 -2.09 11.51 -7.09
N PRO A 22 -2.85 11.35 -5.99
CA PRO A 22 -2.84 10.13 -5.21
C PRO A 22 -3.41 8.96 -6.01
N ILE A 23 -2.96 7.75 -5.66
CA ILE A 23 -3.68 6.54 -6.10
C ILE A 23 -5.12 6.61 -5.55
N PRO A 24 -6.16 6.28 -6.33
CA PRO A 24 -7.55 6.35 -5.85
C PRO A 24 -7.76 5.50 -4.60
N ARG A 25 -8.43 6.06 -3.58
CA ARG A 25 -8.82 5.33 -2.37
C ARG A 25 -9.59 4.06 -2.73
N GLY A 26 -9.26 2.96 -2.06
CA GLY A 26 -9.87 1.65 -2.31
C GLY A 26 -9.15 0.83 -3.38
N SER A 27 -8.20 1.42 -4.12
CA SER A 27 -7.35 0.68 -5.06
C SER A 27 -6.65 -0.47 -4.35
N VAL A 28 -6.54 -1.59 -5.05
CA VAL A 28 -5.92 -2.80 -4.52
C VAL A 28 -4.69 -3.13 -5.37
N GLY A 29 -3.66 -3.63 -4.71
CA GLY A 29 -2.41 -4.02 -5.36
C GLY A 29 -1.67 -5.08 -4.57
N THR A 30 -0.65 -5.65 -5.20
CA THR A 30 0.24 -6.66 -4.60
C THR A 30 1.58 -6.01 -4.33
N VAL A 31 2.09 -6.15 -3.11
CA VAL A 31 3.41 -5.61 -2.76
C VAL A 31 4.49 -6.38 -3.48
N ARG A 32 5.30 -5.67 -4.27
CA ARG A 32 6.36 -6.22 -5.12
C ARG A 32 7.73 -6.12 -4.47
N LYS A 33 8.03 -4.99 -3.82
CA LYS A 33 9.31 -4.72 -3.13
C LYS A 33 9.10 -3.83 -1.92
N VAL A 34 9.97 -3.97 -0.94
CA VAL A 34 9.98 -3.19 0.30
C VAL A 34 11.41 -2.71 0.55
N HIS A 35 11.58 -1.39 0.68
CA HIS A 35 12.87 -0.75 0.93
C HIS A 35 12.82 -0.01 2.27
N PRO A 36 13.38 -0.58 3.34
CA PRO A 36 13.45 0.08 4.63
C PRO A 36 14.43 1.25 4.62
N HIS A 37 14.05 2.37 5.21
CA HIS A 37 14.89 3.53 5.46
C HIS A 37 14.86 3.90 6.95
N HIS A 38 15.71 4.84 7.37
CA HIS A 38 15.72 5.32 8.75
C HIS A 38 14.44 6.10 9.06
N GLY A 39 13.47 5.44 9.71
CA GLY A 39 12.22 6.04 10.18
C GLY A 39 11.04 5.97 9.20
N TRP A 40 11.23 5.40 8.00
CA TRP A 40 10.15 5.20 7.02
C TRP A 40 10.48 4.03 6.08
N THR A 41 9.52 3.61 5.26
CA THR A 41 9.69 2.49 4.31
C THR A 41 9.04 2.84 2.99
N GLN A 42 9.79 2.68 1.90
CA GLN A 42 9.23 2.74 0.55
C GLN A 42 8.67 1.37 0.17
N VAL A 43 7.45 1.33 -0.36
CA VAL A 43 6.79 0.10 -0.78
C VAL A 43 6.39 0.20 -2.25
N GLU A 44 6.91 -0.71 -3.06
CA GLU A 44 6.52 -0.83 -4.45
C GLU A 44 5.34 -1.79 -4.56
N VAL A 45 4.32 -1.38 -5.31
CA VAL A 45 3.05 -2.10 -5.42
C VAL A 45 2.69 -2.25 -6.90
N ASP A 46 2.41 -3.47 -7.31
CA ASP A 46 1.74 -3.74 -8.58
C ASP A 46 0.25 -3.49 -8.36
N TRP A 47 -0.22 -2.28 -8.68
CA TRP A 47 -1.63 -1.90 -8.57
C TRP A 47 -2.46 -2.55 -9.66
N ASP A 48 -3.62 -3.09 -9.31
CA ASP A 48 -4.52 -3.76 -10.27
C ASP A 48 -5.01 -2.82 -11.37
N SER A 49 -5.06 -1.52 -11.08
CA SER A 49 -5.43 -0.48 -12.03
C SER A 49 -4.33 -0.15 -13.05
N GLY A 50 -3.14 -0.75 -12.92
CA GLY A 50 -1.96 -0.46 -13.76
C GLY A 50 -1.21 0.82 -13.40
N ARG A 51 -1.55 1.49 -12.29
CA ARG A 51 -0.77 2.63 -11.78
C ARG A 51 0.59 2.14 -11.25
N SER A 52 1.58 3.02 -11.24
CA SER A 52 2.97 2.69 -10.87
C SER A 52 3.50 3.43 -9.62
N LEU A 53 2.66 4.21 -8.95
CA LEU A 53 3.09 5.03 -7.83
C LEU A 53 3.44 4.15 -6.60
N MET A 54 4.55 4.47 -5.95
CA MET A 54 5.04 3.78 -4.76
C MET A 54 4.45 4.41 -3.49
N LEU A 55 4.42 3.66 -2.40
CA LEU A 55 3.95 4.15 -1.11
C LEU A 55 5.13 4.52 -0.19
N THR A 56 4.89 5.46 0.71
CA THR A 56 5.78 5.88 1.79
C THR A 56 5.12 5.60 3.13
N ILE A 57 5.51 4.55 3.85
CA ILE A 57 4.95 4.21 5.16
C ILE A 57 5.83 4.80 6.27
N PRO A 58 5.27 5.50 7.29
CA PRO A 58 3.85 5.54 7.66
C PRO A 58 3.01 6.69 7.07
N GLY A 59 3.54 7.51 6.14
CA GLY A 59 2.80 8.63 5.55
C GLY A 59 1.53 8.20 4.80
N ASP A 60 1.65 7.16 3.99
CA ASP A 60 0.54 6.53 3.29
C ASP A 60 -0.13 5.45 4.16
N ILE A 61 -1.46 5.41 4.07
CA ILE A 61 -2.28 4.55 4.90
C ILE A 61 -2.82 3.40 4.05
N ILE A 62 -2.51 2.18 4.46
CA ILE A 62 -2.95 0.95 3.79
C ILE A 62 -3.62 -0.02 4.76
N LYS A 63 -4.39 -0.94 4.19
CA LYS A 63 -4.91 -2.12 4.88
C LYS A 63 -4.42 -3.37 4.16
N ILE A 64 -3.76 -4.28 4.87
CA ILE A 64 -3.45 -5.61 4.33
C ILE A 64 -4.75 -6.40 4.24
N ILE A 65 -5.04 -6.94 3.06
CA ILE A 65 -6.19 -7.80 2.79
C ILE A 65 -5.78 -9.23 3.13
N THR A 66 -6.37 -9.77 4.18
CA THR A 66 -6.34 -11.19 4.47
C THR A 66 -7.51 -11.88 3.75
N PRO A 67 -7.42 -13.19 3.44
CA PRO A 67 -8.53 -13.96 2.87
C PRO A 67 -9.86 -13.83 3.64
N GLU A 68 -9.75 -13.54 4.94
CA GLU A 68 -10.87 -13.37 5.87
C GLU A 68 -11.61 -12.02 5.71
N ASN A 69 -11.02 -11.06 4.98
CA ASN A 69 -11.52 -9.69 4.83
C ASN A 69 -12.13 -9.39 3.45
N PHE A 70 -12.47 -10.42 2.66
CA PHE A 70 -13.12 -10.25 1.35
C PHE A 70 -14.62 -9.90 1.42
N GLN A 71 -15.20 -9.83 2.62
CA GLN A 71 -16.60 -9.45 2.84
C GLN A 71 -16.68 -8.41 3.96
N SER A 72 -16.56 -7.12 3.64
CA SER A 72 -17.07 -6.01 4.46
C SER A 72 -17.29 -4.78 3.59
#